data_AF-A0A535BL97-F1
#
_entry.id   AF-A0A535BL97-F1
#
_cell.length_a   1.000
_cell.length_b   1.000
_cell.length_c   1.000
_cell.angle_alpha   90.00
_cell.angle_beta   90.00
_cell.angle_gamma   90.00
#
_symmetry.space_group_name_H-M   'P 1'
#
loop_
_entity.id
_entity.type
_entity.pdbx_description
1 polymer ?
#
loop_
_entity_poly.entity_id
_entity_poly.type
_entity_poly.pdbx_seq_one_letter_code
_entity_poly.pdbx_strand_id
1 'polypeptide(L)'
;MGDSHASNKAAPKMMLGFIVRRCAADLGHNPTPDEFAAWANGQRQNERRYCLFGKPISPLVAKIMFSQPGRLVTVRPEGFVNGKGNGQ
;
A
#
# COMPACT_ATOMS: atom_id res chain seq x y z
N MET A 1 -9.59 -24.51 19.48
CA MET A 1 -10.57 -24.11 18.45
C MET A 1 -9.84 -23.22 17.46
N GLY A 2 -9.46 -23.80 16.33
CA GLY A 2 -8.67 -23.15 15.30
C GLY A 2 -9.59 -22.76 14.15
N ASP A 3 -10.14 -21.56 14.23
CA ASP A 3 -10.88 -20.95 13.12
C ASP A 3 -10.27 -19.58 12.90
N SER A 4 -9.00 -19.59 12.47
CA SER A 4 -8.39 -18.47 11.80
C SER A 4 -9.15 -18.31 10.49
N HIS A 5 -10.21 -17.51 10.54
CA HIS A 5 -10.93 -16.99 9.38
C HIS A 5 -9.96 -16.10 8.60
N ALA A 6 -8.95 -16.71 7.98
CA ALA A 6 -8.10 -16.14 6.95
C ALA A 6 -9.04 -15.92 5.78
N SER A 7 -9.79 -14.83 5.89
CA SER A 7 -10.78 -14.41 4.93
C SER A 7 -10.06 -14.38 3.60
N ASN A 8 -10.44 -15.32 2.74
CA ASN A 8 -10.12 -15.36 1.33
C ASN A 8 -10.82 -14.15 0.64
N LYS A 9 -10.64 -12.94 1.19
CA LYS A 9 -10.95 -11.71 0.49
C LYS A 9 -9.84 -11.60 -0.53
N ALA A 10 -10.18 -11.85 -1.78
CA ALA A 10 -9.32 -11.58 -2.91
C ALA A 10 -8.56 -10.26 -2.64
N ALA A 11 -7.23 -10.33 -2.62
CA ALA A 11 -6.42 -9.19 -2.27
C ALA A 11 -6.83 -8.00 -3.15
N PRO A 12 -7.24 -6.85 -2.55
CA PRO A 12 -7.86 -5.78 -3.30
C PRO A 12 -6.91 -5.28 -4.37
N LYS A 13 -7.41 -5.23 -5.61
CA LYS A 13 -6.70 -4.60 -6.70
C LYS A 13 -6.97 -3.11 -6.64
N MET A 14 -5.91 -2.33 -6.53
CA MET A 14 -5.97 -0.87 -6.53
C MET A 14 -5.18 -0.29 -7.68
N MET A 15 -5.65 0.84 -8.17
CA MET A 15 -4.96 1.57 -9.22
C MET A 15 -3.72 2.25 -8.63
N LEU A 16 -2.58 2.11 -9.29
CA LEU A 16 -1.31 2.69 -8.84
C LEU A 16 -1.41 4.19 -8.61
N GLY A 17 -2.09 4.93 -9.48
CA GLY A 17 -2.30 6.36 -9.31
C GLY A 17 -3.08 6.73 -8.04
N PHE A 18 -3.86 5.82 -7.45
CA PHE A 18 -4.50 6.04 -6.16
C PHE A 18 -3.51 5.84 -4.99
N ILE A 19 -2.69 4.80 -5.07
CA ILE A 19 -1.65 4.49 -4.09
C ILE A 19 -0.61 5.61 -4.03
N VAL A 20 -0.17 6.09 -5.18
CA VAL A 20 0.76 7.23 -5.32
C VAL A 20 0.18 8.48 -4.68
N ARG A 21 -1.10 8.80 -4.95
CA ARG A 21 -1.78 9.95 -4.33
C ARG A 21 -1.88 9.80 -2.81
N ARG A 22 -2.14 8.59 -2.30
CA ARG A 22 -2.17 8.32 -0.86
C ARG A 22 -0.81 8.52 -0.22
N CYS A 23 0.25 8.02 -0.86
CA CYS A 23 1.64 8.23 -0.43
C CYS A 23 1.99 9.73 -0.41
N ALA A 24 1.61 10.48 -1.45
CA ALA A 24 1.82 11.92 -1.50
C ALA A 24 1.10 12.66 -0.37
N ALA A 25 -0.14 12.25 -0.05
CA ALA A 25 -0.89 12.81 1.07
C ALA A 25 -0.28 12.47 2.45
N ASP A 26 0.35 11.30 2.58
CA ASP A 26 1.00 10.86 3.82
C ASP A 26 2.34 11.56 4.04
N LEU A 27 3.09 11.82 2.97
CA LEU A 27 4.37 12.54 3.00
C LEU A 27 4.21 14.07 3.00
N GLY A 28 3.09 14.59 2.47
CA GLY A 28 2.85 16.02 2.31
C GLY A 28 3.44 16.64 1.04
N HIS A 29 4.10 15.84 0.19
CA HIS A 29 4.69 16.26 -1.08
C HIS A 29 4.60 15.13 -2.11
N ASN A 30 4.97 15.41 -3.36
CA ASN A 30 4.95 14.40 -4.41
C ASN A 30 6.11 13.41 -4.22
N PRO A 31 5.85 12.11 -3.96
CA PRO A 31 6.87 11.15 -3.58
C PRO A 31 7.87 10.88 -4.70
N THR A 32 9.14 10.73 -4.34
CA THR A 32 10.13 10.12 -5.22
C THR A 32 9.98 8.59 -5.26
N PRO A 33 10.57 7.89 -6.26
CA PRO A 33 10.49 6.43 -6.33
C PRO A 33 11.08 5.71 -5.12
N ASP A 34 12.10 6.32 -4.51
CA ASP A 34 12.72 5.78 -3.29
C ASP A 34 11.78 5.91 -2.09
N GLU A 35 11.21 7.11 -1.88
CA GLU A 35 10.25 7.36 -0.81
C GLU A 35 8.99 6.50 -0.96
N PHE A 36 8.48 6.35 -2.17
CA PHE A 36 7.33 5.48 -2.44
C PHE A 36 7.64 4.03 -2.09
N ALA A 37 8.83 3.52 -2.45
CA ALA A 37 9.25 2.18 -2.11
C ALA A 37 9.39 2.01 -0.58
N ALA A 38 10.03 2.95 0.10
CA ALA A 38 10.17 2.94 1.56
C ALA A 38 8.80 2.99 2.27
N TRP A 39 7.91 3.86 1.80
CA TRP A 39 6.54 3.99 2.30
C TRP A 39 5.75 2.69 2.09
N ALA A 40 5.76 2.13 0.87
CA ALA A 40 5.05 0.89 0.56
C ALA A 40 5.61 -0.31 1.34
N ASN A 41 6.91 -0.35 1.59
CA ASN A 41 7.57 -1.43 2.35
C ASN A 41 7.42 -1.26 3.87
N GLY A 42 7.14 -0.04 4.32
CA GLY A 42 7.13 0.37 5.73
C GLY A 42 5.75 0.47 6.37
N GLN A 43 4.68 0.00 5.70
CA GLN A 43 3.31 0.12 6.20
C GLN A 43 3.15 -0.56 7.58
N ARG A 44 2.36 0.05 8.48
CA ARG A 44 2.12 -0.45 9.84
C ARG A 44 0.64 -0.71 10.08
N GLN A 45 0.31 -1.85 10.65
CA GLN A 45 -1.05 -2.21 11.08
C GLN A 45 -0.94 -3.05 12.36
N ASN A 46 -1.69 -2.68 13.41
CA ASN A 46 -1.65 -3.36 14.71
C ASN A 46 -0.20 -3.62 15.17
N GLU A 47 0.62 -2.57 15.12
CA GLU A 47 2.04 -2.56 15.52
C GLU A 47 2.99 -3.40 14.65
N ARG A 48 2.48 -4.20 13.71
CA ARG A 48 3.29 -4.99 12.77
C ARG A 48 3.58 -4.22 11.48
N ARG A 49 4.84 -4.25 11.06
CA ARG A 49 5.27 -3.74 9.75
C ARG A 49 5.01 -4.78 8.67
N TYR A 50 4.43 -4.37 7.55
CA TYR A 50 4.22 -5.22 6.38
C TYR A 50 4.46 -4.43 5.09
N CYS A 51 4.71 -5.15 4.00
CA CYS A 51 4.81 -4.55 2.68
C CYS A 51 3.42 -4.47 2.03
N LEU A 52 3.08 -3.31 1.49
CA LEU A 52 1.79 -3.02 0.86
C LEU A 52 1.46 -4.00 -0.27
N PHE A 53 2.46 -4.32 -1.09
CA PHE A 53 2.35 -5.25 -2.23
C PHE A 53 2.55 -6.72 -1.82
N GLY A 54 2.64 -7.02 -0.52
CA GLY A 54 2.97 -8.35 0.00
C GLY A 54 4.44 -8.74 -0.16
N LYS A 55 5.23 -7.96 -0.93
CA LYS A 55 6.67 -8.11 -1.09
C LYS A 55 7.35 -6.74 -1.07
N PRO A 56 8.63 -6.67 -0.65
CA PRO A 56 9.38 -5.44 -0.76
C PRO A 56 9.53 -5.06 -2.25
N ILE A 57 9.26 -3.80 -2.55
CA ILE A 57 9.51 -3.22 -3.88
C ILE A 57 10.77 -2.38 -3.87
N SER A 58 11.49 -2.39 -5.00
CA SER A 58 12.66 -1.53 -5.20
C SER A 58 12.26 -0.17 -5.79
N PRO A 59 13.08 0.88 -5.65
CA PRO A 59 12.84 2.18 -6.27
C PRO A 59 12.67 2.11 -7.80
N LEU A 60 13.32 1.15 -8.45
CA LEU A 60 13.15 0.90 -9.89
C LEU A 60 11.72 0.45 -10.23
N VAL A 61 11.14 -0.42 -9.40
CA VAL A 61 9.74 -0.87 -9.55
C VAL A 61 8.79 0.29 -9.31
N ALA A 62 9.04 1.11 -8.29
CA ALA A 62 8.27 2.32 -8.01
C ALA A 62 8.30 3.30 -9.19
N LYS A 63 9.45 3.47 -9.84
CA LYS A 63 9.59 4.30 -11.05
C LYS A 63 8.73 3.79 -12.20
N ILE A 64 8.73 2.49 -12.46
CA ILE A 64 7.87 1.85 -13.48
C ILE A 64 6.39 2.05 -13.12
N MET A 65 6.06 1.95 -11.83
CA MET A 65 4.71 2.15 -11.31
C MET A 65 4.21 3.58 -11.54
N PHE A 66 5.05 4.60 -11.35
CA PHE A 66 4.69 5.99 -11.66
C PHE A 66 4.39 6.21 -13.15
N SER A 67 5.10 5.52 -14.04
CA SER A 67 4.82 5.59 -15.48
C SER A 67 3.52 4.89 -15.89
N GLN A 68 2.88 4.15 -14.99
CA GLN A 68 1.67 3.37 -15.27
C GLN A 68 0.57 3.66 -14.23
N PRO A 69 0.07 4.90 -14.14
CA PRO A 69 -0.91 5.27 -13.11
C PRO A 69 -2.21 4.47 -13.20
N GLY A 70 -2.62 4.03 -14.40
CA GLY A 70 -3.82 3.22 -14.62
C GLY A 70 -3.66 1.72 -14.33
N ARG A 71 -2.45 1.24 -14.02
CA ARG A 71 -2.23 -0.19 -13.78
C ARG A 71 -2.79 -0.61 -12.43
N LEU A 72 -3.60 -1.66 -12.45
CA LEU A 72 -4.12 -2.31 -11.26
C LEU A 72 -3.04 -3.20 -10.64
N VAL A 73 -2.82 -3.01 -9.34
CA VAL A 73 -1.86 -3.74 -8.54
C VAL A 73 -2.56 -4.34 -7.34
N THR A 74 -2.11 -5.51 -6.95
CA THR A 74 -2.66 -6.22 -5.79
C THR A 74 -2.02 -5.66 -4.54
N VAL A 75 -2.84 -5.15 -3.61
CA VAL A 75 -2.37 -4.69 -2.29
C VAL A 75 -2.94 -5.57 -1.20
N ARG A 76 -2.26 -5.63 -0.05
CA ARG A 76 -2.79 -6.35 1.11
C ARG A 76 -4.06 -5.66 1.63
N PRO A 77 -5.15 -6.40 1.84
CA PRO A 77 -6.41 -5.83 2.32
C PRO A 77 -6.28 -5.19 3.69
N GLU A 78 -5.37 -5.72 4.51
CA GLU A 78 -5.12 -5.27 5.88
C GLU A 78 -4.70 -3.80 5.95
N GLY A 79 -4.01 -3.29 4.92
CA GLY A 79 -3.35 -2.00 5.05
C GLY A 79 -4.08 -0.79 4.54
N PHE A 80 -4.86 -0.96 3.48
CA PHE A 80 -5.29 0.17 2.66
C PHE A 80 -6.73 0.63 2.94
N VAL A 81 -7.55 -0.24 3.53
CA VAL A 81 -8.95 0.08 3.88
C VAL A 81 -9.09 0.87 5.18
N ASN A 82 -8.01 1.03 5.96
CA ASN A 82 -8.03 1.85 7.16
C ASN A 82 -7.66 3.30 6.81
N GLY A 83 -8.53 3.92 5.98
CA GLY A 83 -8.63 5.37 5.95
C GLY A 83 -8.97 5.81 7.38
N LYS A 84 -8.07 6.58 7.97
CA LYS A 84 -8.15 7.09 9.34
C LYS A 84 -9.45 7.91 9.53
N GLY A 85 -10.57 7.24 9.78
CA GLY A 85 -11.73 7.81 10.44
C GLY A 85 -11.40 7.89 11.92
N ASN A 86 -10.67 8.93 12.35
CA ASN A 86 -10.66 9.31 13.75
C ASN A 86 -12.00 9.99 14.02
N GLY A 87 -13.00 9.17 14.32
CA GLY A 87 -14.22 9.56 15.02
C GLY A 87 -14.22 8.82 16.36
N GLN A 88 -13.67 9.47 17.38
CA GLN A 88 -14.08 9.29 18.75
C GLN A 88 -13.77 10.57 19.52
#